data_AF-A0A918BQK1-F1
#
_entry.id   AF-A0A918BQK1-F1
#
_cell.length_a   1.000
_cell.length_b   1.000
_cell.length_c   1.000
_cell.angle_alpha   90.00
_cell.angle_beta   90.00
_cell.angle_gamma   90.00
#
_symmetry.space_group_name_H-M   'P 1'
#
loop_
_entity.id
_entity.type
_entity.pdbx_description
1 polymer ?
#
loop_
_entity_poly.entity_id
_entity_poly.type
_entity_poly.pdbx_seq_one_letter_code
_entity_poly.pdbx_strand_id
1 'polypeptide(L)'
;MSDRHRHDHPHHPHDQAHHPHDHPHRPTSPRHRLLRFLTPHSHAGADRLDPALESSARGLRALWVSLTVLGVTALAQAAVVALSGSVALLGDTVHNAADALTAVPLAIAFLLGRRPADRRFTYGYGRAEDLAGLVVVLAIAASAAFAGWTALARLLDPRPVDHLPVVAAAALVGFAGNEWVARYRIRVGRSIGSAALVADGLHARTDGFTSLAVLLSAGGAALGWRYADPLVGLAITAAIVLVLRDAAREVLRRMMDAVDPRLVDLAERTLTTVPGVRGVGELRLRWIGHRLRAEVAVVVDGEATVREAHRVAVDAEHALLHAVPRLTAALVHADPEPVPGGADPHLPLAHHTAG
;
A
#
# COMPACT_ATOMS: atom_id res chain seq x y z
N MET A 1 -50.81 -67.87 -42.61
CA MET A 1 -51.51 -66.58 -42.66
C MET A 1 -50.62 -65.60 -41.92
N SER A 2 -49.78 -64.85 -42.65
CA SER A 2 -50.00 -63.43 -43.01
C SER A 2 -50.19 -62.58 -41.73
N ASP A 3 -49.41 -61.57 -41.39
CA ASP A 3 -48.76 -60.60 -42.27
C ASP A 3 -47.55 -59.92 -41.61
N ARG A 4 -46.66 -59.45 -42.48
CA ARG A 4 -45.51 -58.60 -42.13
C ARG A 4 -46.00 -57.16 -41.97
N HIS A 5 -45.77 -56.52 -40.84
CA HIS A 5 -45.78 -55.05 -40.75
C HIS A 5 -44.37 -54.52 -40.51
N ARG A 6 -43.76 -54.15 -41.64
CA ARG A 6 -42.62 -53.24 -41.78
C ARG A 6 -43.14 -51.84 -41.41
N HIS A 7 -42.55 -51.20 -40.41
CA HIS A 7 -42.64 -49.75 -40.25
C HIS A 7 -41.29 -49.15 -40.62
N ASP A 8 -41.20 -48.75 -41.89
CA ASP A 8 -40.18 -47.82 -42.36
C ASP A 8 -40.44 -46.45 -41.72
N HIS A 9 -39.49 -46.04 -40.86
CA HIS A 9 -38.98 -44.69 -40.61
C HIS A 9 -38.57 -43.85 -41.84
N PRO A 10 -39.43 -43.07 -42.51
CA PRO A 10 -38.97 -42.06 -43.47
C PRO A 10 -38.10 -41.02 -42.80
N HIS A 11 -36.84 -40.93 -43.24
CA HIS A 11 -35.95 -39.81 -42.97
C HIS A 11 -36.55 -38.54 -43.60
N HIS A 12 -37.09 -37.65 -42.77
CA HIS A 12 -37.37 -36.28 -43.18
C HIS A 12 -36.04 -35.50 -43.21
N PRO A 13 -35.63 -34.95 -44.36
CA PRO A 13 -34.58 -33.94 -44.41
C PRO A 13 -35.20 -32.65 -43.87
N HIS A 14 -34.71 -32.19 -42.72
CA HIS A 14 -34.97 -30.81 -42.30
C HIS A 14 -34.07 -29.90 -43.14
N ASP A 15 -34.61 -29.43 -44.26
CA ASP A 15 -34.17 -28.22 -44.93
C ASP A 15 -34.31 -27.05 -43.93
N GLN A 16 -33.24 -26.75 -43.20
CA GLN A 16 -33.11 -25.48 -42.51
C GLN A 16 -32.84 -24.42 -43.58
N ALA A 17 -33.93 -23.85 -44.10
CA ALA A 17 -33.88 -22.57 -44.79
C ALA A 17 -33.24 -21.55 -43.83
N HIS A 18 -31.97 -21.21 -44.09
CA HIS A 18 -31.30 -20.10 -43.45
C HIS A 18 -32.04 -18.81 -43.83
N HIS A 19 -32.89 -18.32 -42.93
CA HIS A 19 -33.34 -16.94 -42.98
C HIS A 19 -32.12 -16.05 -42.67
N PRO A 20 -31.67 -15.17 -43.60
CA PRO A 20 -30.71 -14.15 -43.27
C PRO A 20 -31.43 -13.11 -42.41
N HIS A 21 -31.17 -13.13 -41.11
CA HIS A 21 -31.51 -12.01 -40.25
C HIS A 21 -30.55 -10.86 -40.58
N ASP A 22 -30.95 -10.01 -41.53
CA ASP A 22 -30.36 -8.69 -41.73
C ASP A 22 -30.68 -7.83 -40.50
N HIS A 23 -29.76 -7.85 -39.52
CA HIS A 23 -29.75 -6.86 -38.47
C HIS A 23 -29.13 -5.58 -39.02
N PRO A 24 -29.84 -4.44 -39.03
CA PRO A 24 -29.25 -3.18 -39.42
C PRO A 24 -28.13 -2.82 -38.43
N HIS A 25 -26.89 -2.81 -38.90
CA HIS A 25 -25.73 -2.33 -38.17
C HIS A 25 -25.92 -0.84 -37.84
N ARG A 26 -26.53 -0.54 -36.69
CA ARG A 26 -26.45 0.79 -36.09
C ARG A 26 -25.00 1.04 -35.66
N PRO A 27 -24.40 2.20 -35.95
CA PRO A 27 -23.03 2.50 -35.57
C PRO A 27 -22.92 2.48 -34.04
N THR A 28 -22.06 1.61 -33.52
CA THR A 28 -21.85 1.47 -32.08
C THR A 28 -21.27 2.75 -31.51
N SER A 29 -22.07 3.50 -30.75
CA SER A 29 -21.60 4.66 -29.99
C SER A 29 -20.47 4.25 -29.01
N PRO A 30 -19.41 5.08 -28.85
CA PRO A 30 -18.29 4.78 -27.95
C PRO A 30 -18.73 4.60 -26.49
N ARG A 31 -19.89 5.15 -26.09
CA ARG A 31 -20.47 4.96 -24.76
C ARG A 31 -20.86 3.51 -24.47
N HIS A 32 -21.24 2.74 -25.48
CA HIS A 32 -21.68 1.35 -25.30
C HIS A 32 -20.51 0.36 -25.22
N ARG A 33 -19.32 0.72 -25.75
CA ARG A 33 -18.06 0.02 -25.47
C ARG A 33 -17.57 0.30 -24.05
N LEU A 34 -17.80 1.52 -23.55
CA LEU A 34 -17.46 1.91 -22.17
C LEU A 34 -18.31 1.16 -21.12
N LEU A 35 -19.59 0.92 -21.39
CA LEU A 35 -20.50 0.21 -20.47
C LEU A 35 -20.21 -1.30 -20.38
N ARG A 36 -19.74 -1.93 -21.47
CA ARG A 36 -19.21 -3.32 -21.41
C ARG A 36 -17.87 -3.43 -20.66
N PHE A 37 -17.15 -2.32 -20.47
CA PHE A 37 -15.97 -2.23 -19.60
C PHE A 37 -16.32 -2.20 -18.10
N LEU A 38 -17.58 -1.94 -17.76
CA LEU A 38 -18.05 -1.74 -16.39
C LEU A 38 -18.82 -2.93 -15.80
N THR A 39 -19.07 -3.99 -16.57
CA THR A 39 -19.83 -5.15 -16.07
C THR A 39 -19.07 -6.46 -16.33
N PRO A 40 -18.24 -6.92 -15.39
CA PRO A 40 -17.71 -8.28 -15.42
C PRO A 40 -18.70 -9.25 -14.78
N HIS A 41 -19.11 -10.28 -15.52
CA HIS A 41 -19.76 -11.47 -14.95
C HIS A 41 -18.69 -12.44 -14.48
N SER A 42 -18.35 -12.39 -13.19
CA SER A 42 -17.61 -13.43 -12.48
C SER A 42 -18.07 -13.47 -11.03
N HIS A 43 -18.90 -14.46 -10.69
CA HIS A 43 -19.57 -14.56 -9.38
C HIS A 43 -18.67 -15.02 -8.21
N ALA A 44 -17.35 -15.20 -8.41
CA ALA A 44 -16.45 -15.72 -7.37
C ALA A 44 -15.43 -14.70 -6.80
N GLY A 45 -15.40 -13.46 -7.29
CA GLY A 45 -14.39 -12.47 -6.91
C GLY A 45 -14.90 -11.10 -6.46
N ALA A 46 -16.22 -10.85 -6.52
CA ALA A 46 -16.79 -9.53 -6.23
C ALA A 46 -16.62 -9.12 -4.76
N ASP A 47 -16.92 -10.02 -3.81
CA ASP A 47 -16.88 -9.71 -2.38
C ASP A 47 -15.46 -9.41 -1.84
N ARG A 48 -14.41 -9.92 -2.50
CA ARG A 48 -13.00 -9.67 -2.11
C ARG A 48 -12.43 -8.35 -2.69
N LEU A 49 -13.08 -7.77 -3.69
CA LEU A 49 -12.66 -6.50 -4.31
C LEU A 49 -13.13 -5.28 -3.50
N ASP A 50 -14.27 -5.38 -2.82
CA ASP A 50 -14.88 -4.27 -2.09
C ASP A 50 -14.01 -3.73 -0.92
N PRO A 51 -13.42 -4.57 -0.05
CA PRO A 51 -12.56 -4.09 1.04
C PRO A 51 -11.30 -3.38 0.54
N ALA A 52 -10.75 -3.83 -0.60
CA ALA A 52 -9.53 -3.29 -1.20
C ALA A 52 -9.78 -1.93 -1.90
N LEU A 53 -10.96 -1.76 -2.50
CA LEU A 53 -11.37 -0.47 -3.05
C LEU A 53 -11.66 0.52 -1.91
N GLU A 54 -12.25 0.06 -0.81
CA GLU A 54 -12.57 0.89 0.35
C GLU A 54 -11.31 1.39 1.08
N SER A 55 -10.31 0.54 1.31
CA SER A 55 -9.02 0.94 1.90
C SER A 55 -8.30 1.96 1.02
N SER A 56 -8.26 1.75 -0.29
CA SER A 56 -7.67 2.68 -1.27
C SER A 56 -8.41 4.02 -1.28
N ALA A 57 -9.75 4.00 -1.19
CA ALA A 57 -10.55 5.22 -1.10
C ALA A 57 -10.33 5.97 0.22
N ARG A 58 -10.16 5.27 1.35
CA ARG A 58 -9.75 5.88 2.63
C ARG A 58 -8.37 6.51 2.55
N GLY A 59 -7.40 5.83 1.92
CA GLY A 59 -6.06 6.36 1.69
C GLY A 59 -6.07 7.64 0.85
N LEU A 60 -6.81 7.63 -0.27
CA LEU A 60 -6.94 8.79 -1.14
C LEU A 60 -7.68 9.96 -0.46
N ARG A 61 -8.73 9.69 0.32
CA ARG A 61 -9.40 10.71 1.15
C ARG A 61 -8.44 11.33 2.16
N ALA A 62 -7.64 10.50 2.84
CA ALA A 62 -6.68 10.99 3.80
C ALA A 62 -5.61 11.88 3.15
N LEU A 63 -5.14 11.48 1.96
CA LEU A 63 -4.20 12.26 1.16
C LEU A 63 -4.81 13.61 0.74
N TRP A 64 -6.02 13.62 0.19
CA TRP A 64 -6.69 14.86 -0.23
C TRP A 64 -6.95 15.82 0.92
N VAL A 65 -7.47 15.33 2.05
CA VAL A 65 -7.68 16.17 3.24
C VAL A 65 -6.36 16.77 3.71
N SER A 66 -5.29 15.97 3.72
CA SER A 66 -3.96 16.45 4.12
C SER A 66 -3.42 17.48 3.14
N LEU A 67 -3.55 17.25 1.83
CA LEU A 67 -3.14 18.18 0.78
C LEU A 67 -3.92 19.49 0.84
N THR A 68 -5.23 19.44 1.14
CA THR A 68 -6.05 20.65 1.34
C THR A 68 -5.56 21.44 2.55
N VAL A 69 -5.30 20.79 3.68
CA VAL A 69 -4.81 21.46 4.89
C VAL A 69 -3.42 22.08 4.67
N LEU A 70 -2.49 21.33 4.06
CA LEU A 70 -1.16 21.85 3.71
C LEU A 70 -1.26 22.98 2.69
N GLY A 71 -2.10 22.83 1.66
CA GLY A 71 -2.32 23.85 0.63
C GLY A 71 -2.90 25.14 1.19
N VAL A 72 -3.90 25.05 2.09
CA VAL A 72 -4.46 26.23 2.77
C VAL A 72 -3.41 26.91 3.65
N THR A 73 -2.61 26.12 4.38
CA THR A 73 -1.52 26.65 5.22
C THR A 73 -0.47 27.36 4.37
N ALA A 74 -0.05 26.74 3.26
CA ALA A 74 0.92 27.30 2.32
C ALA A 74 0.39 28.58 1.64
N LEU A 75 -0.89 28.62 1.26
CA LEU A 75 -1.52 29.83 0.68
C LEU A 75 -1.61 30.96 1.71
N ALA A 76 -1.96 30.66 2.97
CA ALA A 76 -1.98 31.63 4.04
C ALA A 76 -0.57 32.22 4.29
N GLN A 77 0.46 31.36 4.32
CA GLN A 77 1.84 31.80 4.41
C GLN A 77 2.23 32.66 3.21
N ALA A 78 1.97 32.21 1.98
CA ALA A 78 2.27 32.94 0.74
C ALA A 78 1.62 34.34 0.70
N ALA A 79 0.38 34.48 1.20
CA ALA A 79 -0.27 35.77 1.32
C ALA A 79 0.46 36.70 2.31
N VAL A 80 0.88 36.17 3.47
CA VAL A 80 1.70 36.92 4.44
C VAL A 80 3.05 37.30 3.82
N VAL A 81 3.68 36.41 3.05
CA VAL A 81 4.93 36.70 2.32
C VAL A 81 4.75 37.85 1.35
N ALA A 82 3.74 37.77 0.47
CA ALA A 82 3.46 38.76 -0.55
C ALA A 82 3.17 40.14 0.04
N LEU A 83 2.51 40.19 1.20
CA LEU A 83 2.25 41.44 1.92
C LEU A 83 3.50 41.96 2.65
N SER A 84 4.42 41.08 3.07
CA SER A 84 5.65 41.46 3.77
C SER A 84 6.81 41.88 2.85
N GLY A 85 6.80 41.47 1.58
CA GLY A 85 7.89 41.73 0.62
C GLY A 85 9.19 40.96 0.89
N SER A 86 9.20 39.96 1.78
CA SER A 86 10.42 39.28 2.22
C SER A 86 10.85 38.13 1.30
N VAL A 87 12.08 38.23 0.76
CA VAL A 87 12.72 37.19 -0.06
C VAL A 87 13.01 35.91 0.74
N ALA A 88 13.26 36.03 2.05
CA ALA A 88 13.51 34.87 2.93
C ALA A 88 12.30 33.93 3.02
N LEU A 89 11.09 34.49 2.90
CA LEU A 89 9.82 33.77 2.97
C LEU A 89 9.41 33.12 1.64
N LEU A 90 10.02 33.54 0.51
CA LEU A 90 9.84 32.89 -0.80
C LEU A 90 10.44 31.47 -0.81
N GLY A 91 11.62 31.29 -0.19
CA GLY A 91 12.27 29.99 -0.05
C GLY A 91 11.41 28.98 0.72
N ASP A 92 10.75 29.44 1.78
CA ASP A 92 9.81 28.66 2.60
C ASP A 92 8.57 28.24 1.80
N THR A 93 8.10 29.11 0.90
CA THR A 93 6.97 28.81 0.00
C THR A 93 7.34 27.75 -1.05
N VAL A 94 8.54 27.83 -1.63
CA VAL A 94 9.05 26.82 -2.57
C VAL A 94 9.25 25.48 -1.86
N HIS A 95 9.72 25.50 -0.62
CA HIS A 95 9.86 24.29 0.19
C HIS A 95 8.50 23.62 0.44
N ASN A 96 7.50 24.36 0.91
CA ASN A 96 6.14 23.85 1.10
C ASN A 96 5.52 23.30 -0.19
N ALA A 97 5.82 23.90 -1.35
CA ALA A 97 5.38 23.40 -2.64
C ALA A 97 6.08 22.08 -3.03
N ALA A 98 7.38 21.97 -2.77
CA ALA A 98 8.14 20.73 -2.97
C ALA A 98 7.62 19.61 -2.06
N ASP A 99 7.28 19.93 -0.81
CA ASP A 99 6.70 18.97 0.14
C ASP A 99 5.32 18.49 -0.34
N ALA A 100 4.47 19.40 -0.85
CA ALA A 100 3.20 19.02 -1.45
C ALA A 100 3.37 18.10 -2.67
N LEU A 101 4.46 18.22 -3.43
CA LEU A 101 4.76 17.33 -4.56
C LEU A 101 5.13 15.90 -4.11
N THR A 102 5.63 15.71 -2.88
CA THR A 102 5.94 14.36 -2.36
C THR A 102 4.70 13.48 -2.17
N ALA A 103 3.51 14.09 -2.07
CA ALA A 103 2.24 13.39 -2.03
C ALA A 103 1.77 12.89 -3.41
N VAL A 104 2.31 13.40 -4.51
CA VAL A 104 1.90 13.01 -5.88
C VAL A 104 2.23 11.54 -6.18
N PRO A 105 3.45 11.02 -5.93
CA PRO A 105 3.74 9.59 -6.06
C PRO A 105 2.75 8.71 -5.30
N LEU A 106 2.37 9.12 -4.08
CA LEU A 106 1.42 8.37 -3.25
C LEU A 106 -0.01 8.42 -3.83
N ALA A 107 -0.45 9.57 -4.35
CA ALA A 107 -1.73 9.70 -5.06
C ALA A 107 -1.78 8.76 -6.28
N ILE A 108 -0.71 8.77 -7.08
CA ILE A 108 -0.57 7.92 -8.26
C ILE A 108 -0.62 6.45 -7.84
N ALA A 109 0.08 6.06 -6.78
CA ALA A 109 0.06 4.69 -6.28
C ALA A 109 -1.32 4.22 -5.86
N PHE A 110 -2.10 5.04 -5.13
CA PHE A 110 -3.48 4.70 -4.77
C PHE A 110 -4.39 4.63 -6.01
N LEU A 111 -4.19 5.51 -7.00
CA LEU A 111 -4.94 5.46 -8.26
C LEU A 111 -4.61 4.20 -9.09
N LEU A 112 -3.34 3.83 -9.17
CA LEU A 112 -2.89 2.61 -9.83
C LEU A 112 -3.38 1.36 -9.09
N GLY A 113 -3.35 1.35 -7.76
CA GLY A 113 -3.80 0.22 -6.93
C GLY A 113 -5.28 -0.14 -7.10
N ARG A 114 -6.10 0.80 -7.58
CA ARG A 114 -7.52 0.57 -7.93
C ARG A 114 -7.70 -0.09 -9.29
N ARG A 115 -6.66 -0.16 -10.13
CA ARG A 115 -6.75 -0.85 -11.42
C ARG A 115 -6.79 -2.37 -11.20
N PRO A 116 -7.65 -3.10 -11.92
CA PRO A 116 -7.66 -4.55 -11.87
C PRO A 116 -6.32 -5.12 -12.36
N ALA A 117 -6.02 -6.35 -11.95
CA ALA A 117 -4.89 -7.10 -12.49
C ALA A 117 -5.06 -7.34 -13.99
N ASP A 118 -3.96 -7.34 -14.73
CA ASP A 118 -3.92 -7.67 -16.15
C ASP A 118 -2.94 -8.83 -16.42
N ARG A 119 -2.81 -9.23 -17.68
CA ARG A 119 -1.93 -10.37 -18.05
C ARG A 119 -0.44 -10.09 -17.85
N ARG A 120 -0.04 -8.81 -17.74
CA ARG A 120 1.35 -8.41 -17.47
C ARG A 120 1.61 -8.27 -15.97
N PHE A 121 0.63 -7.77 -15.24
CA PHE A 121 0.63 -7.54 -13.79
C PHE A 121 -0.41 -8.44 -13.13
N THR A 122 -0.09 -9.73 -13.04
CA THR A 122 -1.01 -10.79 -12.59
C THR A 122 -1.46 -10.64 -11.14
N TYR A 123 -0.64 -10.02 -10.30
CA TYR A 123 -0.99 -9.67 -8.92
C TYR A 123 -1.62 -8.27 -8.76
N GLY A 124 -1.76 -7.53 -9.85
CA GLY A 124 -2.20 -6.14 -9.91
C GLY A 124 -1.09 -5.15 -9.54
N TYR A 125 -1.49 -3.89 -9.34
CA TYR A 125 -0.57 -2.76 -9.13
C TYR A 125 -0.29 -2.44 -7.65
N GLY A 126 -0.55 -3.36 -6.72
CA GLY A 126 -0.40 -3.11 -5.28
C GLY A 126 1.00 -2.64 -4.88
N ARG A 127 2.05 -3.15 -5.55
CA ARG A 127 3.45 -2.75 -5.31
C ARG A 127 3.76 -1.30 -5.67
N ALA A 128 2.90 -0.62 -6.44
CA ALA A 128 3.06 0.82 -6.71
C ALA A 128 3.08 1.64 -5.40
N GLU A 129 2.38 1.15 -4.37
CA GLU A 129 2.38 1.75 -3.03
C GLU A 129 3.75 1.63 -2.36
N ASP A 130 4.39 0.47 -2.43
CA ASP A 130 5.73 0.27 -1.85
C ASP A 130 6.77 1.16 -2.56
N LEU A 131 6.65 1.31 -3.89
CA LEU A 131 7.49 2.23 -4.68
C LEU A 131 7.26 3.71 -4.31
N ALA A 132 6.01 4.12 -4.11
CA ALA A 132 5.71 5.47 -3.63
C ALA A 132 6.31 5.70 -2.24
N GLY A 133 6.23 4.71 -1.35
CA GLY A 133 6.89 4.76 -0.04
C GLY A 133 8.41 4.97 -0.17
N LEU A 134 9.06 4.29 -1.12
CA LEU A 134 10.49 4.47 -1.38
C LEU A 134 10.81 5.90 -1.85
N VAL A 135 10.00 6.47 -2.75
CA VAL A 135 10.18 7.85 -3.21
C VAL A 135 10.06 8.83 -2.05
N VAL A 136 9.09 8.64 -1.15
CA VAL A 136 8.94 9.47 0.07
C VAL A 136 10.15 9.33 0.98
N VAL A 137 10.65 8.12 1.21
CA VAL A 137 11.87 7.89 2.01
C VAL A 137 13.08 8.61 1.41
N LEU A 138 13.24 8.59 0.08
CA LEU A 138 14.31 9.32 -0.60
C LEU A 138 14.15 10.84 -0.47
N ALA A 139 12.92 11.35 -0.54
CA ALA A 139 12.64 12.77 -0.31
C ALA A 139 13.03 13.20 1.10
N ILE A 140 12.63 12.44 2.13
CA ILE A 140 13.02 12.68 3.53
C ILE A 140 14.55 12.65 3.67
N ALA A 141 15.24 11.69 3.02
CA ALA A 141 16.69 11.61 3.04
C ALA A 141 17.37 12.84 2.42
N ALA A 142 16.84 13.31 1.29
CA ALA A 142 17.33 14.55 0.65
C ALA A 142 17.11 15.77 1.56
N SER A 143 15.93 15.90 2.18
CA SER A 143 15.63 16.97 3.14
C SER A 143 16.54 16.91 4.37
N ALA A 144 16.81 15.72 4.91
CA ALA A 144 17.74 15.53 6.03
C ALA A 144 19.17 15.95 5.68
N ALA A 145 19.65 15.57 4.49
CA ALA A 145 20.97 15.96 4.01
C ALA A 145 21.08 17.47 3.80
N PHE A 146 20.06 18.09 3.21
CA PHE A 146 20.00 19.54 2.99
C PHE A 146 19.94 20.32 4.31
N ALA A 147 19.10 19.88 5.26
CA ALA A 147 19.01 20.47 6.59
C ALA A 147 20.34 20.36 7.35
N GLY A 148 20.99 19.19 7.32
CA GLY A 148 22.29 18.95 7.93
C GLY A 148 23.40 19.82 7.33
N TRP A 149 23.44 19.94 6.00
CA TRP A 149 24.37 20.85 5.31
C TRP A 149 24.14 22.30 5.76
N THR A 150 22.88 22.74 5.80
CA THR A 150 22.52 24.11 6.17
C THR A 150 22.89 24.41 7.63
N ALA A 151 22.61 23.49 8.55
CA ALA A 151 22.99 23.62 9.96
C ALA A 151 24.51 23.71 10.14
N LEU A 152 25.28 22.90 9.40
CA LEU A 152 26.74 22.97 9.42
C LEU A 152 27.28 24.27 8.82
N ALA A 153 26.69 24.75 7.72
CA ALA A 153 27.06 26.03 7.12
C ALA A 153 26.79 27.21 8.08
N ARG A 154 25.65 27.21 8.78
CA ARG A 154 25.32 28.25 9.79
C ARG A 154 26.18 28.17 11.05
N LEU A 155 26.77 27.02 11.35
CA LEU A 155 27.76 26.90 12.42
C LEU A 155 29.06 27.64 12.07
N LEU A 156 29.42 27.68 10.78
CA LEU A 156 30.60 28.37 10.26
C LEU A 156 30.37 29.88 10.05
N ASP A 157 29.16 30.27 9.61
CA ASP A 157 28.77 31.67 9.38
C ASP A 157 27.40 31.99 10.04
N PRO A 158 27.37 32.36 11.33
CA PRO A 158 26.13 32.68 12.04
C PRO A 158 25.49 33.96 11.50
N ARG A 159 24.23 33.89 11.08
CA ARG A 159 23.46 35.05 10.62
C ARG A 159 22.37 35.44 11.62
N PRO A 160 22.13 36.74 11.86
CA PRO A 160 21.05 37.20 12.73
C PRO A 160 19.68 36.83 12.16
N VAL A 161 18.73 36.54 13.06
CA VAL A 161 17.34 36.26 12.72
C VAL A 161 16.53 37.53 12.95
N ASP A 162 16.05 38.15 11.88
CA ASP A 162 15.17 39.32 11.94
C ASP A 162 13.70 38.91 12.12
N HIS A 163 12.88 39.81 12.64
CA HIS A 163 11.41 39.65 12.76
C HIS A 163 10.93 38.46 13.62
N LEU A 164 11.59 38.25 14.78
CA LEU A 164 11.29 37.21 15.78
C LEU A 164 9.80 36.93 16.07
N PRO A 165 8.89 37.92 16.24
CA PRO A 165 7.49 37.63 16.57
C PRO A 165 6.73 36.98 15.41
N VAL A 166 7.02 37.40 14.18
CA VAL A 166 6.38 36.87 12.97
C VAL A 166 6.90 35.47 12.68
N VAL A 167 8.21 35.26 12.84
CA VAL A 167 8.85 33.94 12.70
C VAL A 167 8.30 32.96 13.74
N ALA A 168 8.13 33.40 14.99
CA ALA A 168 7.58 32.57 16.05
C ALA A 168 6.12 32.16 15.79
N ALA A 169 5.28 33.10 15.34
CA ALA A 169 3.90 32.80 14.99
C ALA A 169 3.80 31.83 13.80
N ALA A 170 4.61 32.05 12.76
CA ALA A 170 4.66 31.18 11.58
C ALA A 170 5.13 29.76 11.95
N ALA A 171 6.16 29.65 12.78
CA ALA A 171 6.69 28.37 13.27
C ALA A 171 5.65 27.58 14.09
N LEU A 172 4.88 28.25 14.97
CA LEU A 172 3.81 27.61 15.74
C LEU A 172 2.67 27.10 14.86
N VAL A 173 2.24 27.91 13.89
CA VAL A 173 1.19 27.52 12.92
C VAL A 173 1.66 26.36 12.05
N GLY A 174 2.89 26.43 11.53
CA GLY A 174 3.52 25.38 10.74
C GLY A 174 3.62 24.06 11.53
N PHE A 175 4.13 24.11 12.76
CA PHE A 175 4.19 22.94 13.65
C PHE A 175 2.80 22.32 13.89
N ALA A 176 1.80 23.14 14.23
CA ALA A 176 0.45 22.66 14.51
C ALA A 176 -0.19 22.00 13.29
N GLY A 177 -0.08 22.62 12.11
CA GLY A 177 -0.60 22.08 10.86
C GLY A 177 0.07 20.76 10.48
N ASN A 178 1.40 20.73 10.47
CA ASN A 178 2.18 19.56 10.11
C ASN A 178 1.99 18.39 11.10
N GLU A 179 1.94 18.64 12.41
CA GLU A 179 1.69 17.59 13.40
C GLU A 179 0.24 17.06 13.32
N TRP A 180 -0.74 17.91 13.00
CA TRP A 180 -2.10 17.46 12.74
C TRP A 180 -2.16 16.53 11.51
N VAL A 181 -1.56 16.96 10.40
CA VAL A 181 -1.48 16.18 9.16
C VAL A 181 -0.75 14.86 9.40
N ALA A 182 0.39 14.89 10.10
CA ALA A 182 1.16 13.72 10.45
C ALA A 182 0.33 12.70 11.26
N ARG A 183 -0.34 13.15 12.32
CA ARG A 183 -1.19 12.27 13.14
C ARG A 183 -2.31 11.65 12.31
N TYR A 184 -2.93 12.43 11.43
CA TYR A 184 -4.01 11.96 10.59
C TYR A 184 -3.52 10.93 9.56
N ARG A 185 -2.46 11.22 8.82
CA ARG A 185 -1.83 10.31 7.84
C ARG A 185 -1.33 9.03 8.49
N ILE A 186 -0.60 9.12 9.61
CA ILE A 186 -0.09 7.94 10.32
C ILE A 186 -1.25 7.09 10.84
N ARG A 187 -2.30 7.69 11.39
CA ARG A 187 -3.48 6.95 11.89
C ARG A 187 -4.19 6.23 10.76
N VAL A 188 -4.51 6.92 9.67
CA VAL A 188 -5.19 6.30 8.53
C VAL A 188 -4.30 5.26 7.89
N GLY A 189 -3.03 5.57 7.65
CA GLY A 189 -2.02 4.68 7.10
C GLY A 189 -1.91 3.37 7.88
N ARG A 190 -1.79 3.44 9.22
CA ARG A 190 -1.79 2.23 10.07
C ARG A 190 -3.10 1.46 10.00
N SER A 191 -4.24 2.15 9.95
CA SER A 191 -5.57 1.52 9.88
C SER A 191 -5.79 0.75 8.58
N ILE A 192 -5.34 1.29 7.44
CA ILE A 192 -5.47 0.67 6.12
C ILE A 192 -4.29 -0.23 5.78
N GLY A 193 -3.22 -0.20 6.58
CA GLY A 193 -2.00 -0.96 6.34
C GLY A 193 -1.07 -0.36 5.29
N SER A 194 -1.14 0.95 5.06
CA SER A 194 -0.31 1.65 4.08
C SER A 194 1.00 2.14 4.69
N ALA A 195 2.11 1.47 4.39
CA ALA A 195 3.44 1.92 4.83
C ALA A 195 3.82 3.24 4.17
N ALA A 196 3.45 3.44 2.90
CA ALA A 196 3.72 4.68 2.18
C ALA A 196 3.01 5.89 2.79
N LEU A 197 1.73 5.75 3.18
CA LEU A 197 1.00 6.82 3.87
C LEU A 197 1.52 7.07 5.29
N VAL A 198 2.03 6.04 5.97
CA VAL A 198 2.73 6.22 7.26
C VAL A 198 4.04 6.97 7.07
N ALA A 199 4.84 6.61 6.06
CA ALA A 199 6.09 7.30 5.74
C ALA A 199 5.86 8.77 5.37
N ASP A 200 4.84 9.05 4.56
CA ASP A 200 4.42 10.42 4.20
C ASP A 200 3.91 11.21 5.43
N GLY A 201 3.25 10.55 6.38
CA GLY A 201 2.90 11.15 7.66
C GLY A 201 4.11 11.42 8.57
N LEU A 202 5.14 10.56 8.53
CA LEU A 202 6.40 10.78 9.25
C LEU A 202 7.23 11.93 8.63
N HIS A 203 7.19 12.09 7.30
CA HIS A 203 7.75 13.26 6.63
C HIS A 203 7.11 14.54 7.17
N ALA A 204 5.77 14.63 7.12
CA ALA A 204 5.05 15.80 7.65
C ALA A 204 5.37 16.07 9.13
N ARG A 205 5.53 15.03 9.96
CA ARG A 205 5.95 15.20 11.36
C ARG A 205 7.33 15.84 11.48
N THR A 206 8.24 15.41 10.62
CA THR A 206 9.61 15.92 10.56
C THR A 206 9.60 17.41 10.22
N ASP A 207 8.78 17.83 9.24
CA ASP A 207 8.66 19.24 8.84
C ASP A 207 8.03 20.09 9.96
N GLY A 208 7.10 19.48 10.72
CA GLY A 208 6.60 20.06 11.97
C GLY A 208 7.72 20.30 12.98
N PHE A 209 8.56 19.30 13.25
CA PHE A 209 9.70 19.49 14.15
C PHE A 209 10.68 20.54 13.64
N THR A 210 10.95 20.61 12.34
CA THR A 210 11.75 21.68 11.72
C THR A 210 11.15 23.06 12.02
N SER A 211 9.83 23.21 11.96
CA SER A 211 9.16 24.46 12.35
C SER A 211 9.40 24.79 13.83
N LEU A 212 9.31 23.80 14.72
CA LEU A 212 9.59 23.98 16.15
C LEU A 212 11.06 24.33 16.42
N ALA A 213 12.00 23.80 15.63
CA ALA A 213 13.41 24.25 15.69
C ALA A 213 13.53 25.73 15.45
N VAL A 214 12.94 26.23 14.37
CA VAL A 214 13.04 27.64 14.00
C VAL A 214 12.54 28.51 15.16
N LEU A 215 11.48 28.09 15.85
CA LEU A 215 11.00 28.77 17.06
C LEU A 215 12.03 28.74 18.21
N LEU A 216 12.63 27.59 18.50
CA LEU A 216 13.64 27.45 19.55
C LEU A 216 14.93 28.24 19.22
N SER A 217 15.36 28.20 17.97
CA SER A 217 16.48 28.98 17.43
C SER A 217 16.23 30.48 17.58
N ALA A 218 15.04 30.95 17.19
CA ALA A 218 14.61 32.34 17.34
C ALA A 218 14.60 32.76 18.82
N GLY A 219 14.05 31.93 19.71
CA GLY A 219 14.05 32.19 21.15
C GLY A 219 15.45 32.28 21.75
N GLY A 220 16.36 31.37 21.36
CA GLY A 220 17.75 31.41 21.79
C GLY A 220 18.50 32.64 21.26
N ALA A 221 18.25 33.03 20.01
CA ALA A 221 18.80 34.25 19.45
C ALA A 221 18.31 35.51 20.19
N ALA A 222 17.02 35.56 20.59
CA ALA A 222 16.46 36.65 21.38
C ALA A 222 17.12 36.79 22.77
N LEU A 223 17.63 35.70 23.33
CA LEU A 223 18.40 35.67 24.57
C LEU A 223 19.90 35.98 24.37
N GLY A 224 20.32 36.33 23.16
CA GLY A 224 21.72 36.63 22.81
C GLY A 224 22.59 35.41 22.53
N TRP A 225 22.01 34.20 22.44
CA TRP A 225 22.78 32.99 22.18
C TRP A 225 23.01 32.78 20.67
N ARG A 226 24.14 33.29 20.18
CA ARG A 226 24.54 33.23 18.76
C ARG A 226 24.64 31.83 18.14
N TYR A 227 24.79 30.78 18.97
CA TYR A 227 24.92 29.39 18.51
C TYR A 227 23.62 28.58 18.67
N ALA A 228 22.54 29.19 19.15
CA ALA A 228 21.25 28.51 19.31
C ALA A 228 20.77 27.91 17.99
N ASP A 229 20.84 28.69 16.90
CA ASP A 229 20.36 28.28 15.59
C ASP A 229 21.08 27.05 15.00
N PRO A 230 22.43 27.02 14.89
CA PRO A 230 23.12 25.85 14.37
C PRO A 230 23.02 24.61 15.28
N LEU A 231 23.01 24.78 16.62
CA LEU A 231 22.88 23.65 17.55
C LEU A 231 21.49 23.01 17.46
N VAL A 232 20.44 23.83 17.40
CA VAL A 232 19.06 23.36 17.22
C VAL A 232 18.91 22.70 15.85
N GLY A 233 19.47 23.29 14.78
CA GLY A 233 19.48 22.71 13.44
C GLY A 233 20.15 21.32 13.37
N LEU A 234 21.28 21.13 14.06
CA LEU A 234 21.95 19.82 14.18
C LEU A 234 21.11 18.82 14.98
N ALA A 235 20.51 19.24 16.10
CA ALA A 235 19.65 18.39 16.92
C ALA A 235 18.44 17.89 16.12
N ILE A 236 17.84 18.76 15.30
CA ILE A 236 16.74 18.38 14.42
C ILE A 236 17.22 17.46 13.32
N THR A 237 18.32 17.76 12.65
CA THR A 237 18.90 16.87 11.63
C THR A 237 19.06 15.45 12.19
N ALA A 238 19.57 15.30 13.42
CA ALA A 238 19.65 14.00 14.09
C ALA A 238 18.28 13.35 14.30
N ALA A 239 17.27 14.11 14.72
CA ALA A 239 15.89 13.63 14.85
C ALA A 239 15.29 13.18 13.50
N ILE A 240 15.52 13.95 12.41
CA ILE A 240 15.10 13.57 11.06
C ILE A 240 15.73 12.23 10.65
N VAL A 241 17.04 12.07 10.86
CA VAL A 241 17.76 10.84 10.52
C VAL A 241 17.22 9.62 11.27
N LEU A 242 16.84 9.78 12.55
CA LEU A 242 16.20 8.70 13.31
C LEU A 242 14.85 8.30 12.73
N VAL A 243 14.00 9.28 12.40
CA VAL A 243 12.70 9.03 11.76
C VAL A 243 12.87 8.40 10.37
N LEU A 244 13.83 8.90 9.59
CA LEU A 244 14.18 8.36 8.28
C LEU A 244 14.62 6.91 8.38
N ARG A 245 15.47 6.56 9.35
CA ARG A 245 15.92 5.17 9.58
C ARG A 245 14.74 4.24 9.80
N ASP A 246 13.77 4.64 10.61
CA ASP A 246 12.61 3.82 10.91
C ASP A 246 11.65 3.72 9.71
N ALA A 247 11.39 4.82 9.02
CA ALA A 247 10.58 4.83 7.80
C ALA A 247 11.20 3.99 6.68
N ALA A 248 12.51 4.15 6.44
CA ALA A 248 13.26 3.38 5.46
C ALA A 248 13.24 1.89 5.78
N ARG A 249 13.46 1.53 7.05
CA ARG A 249 13.41 0.13 7.51
C ARG A 249 12.04 -0.48 7.24
N GLU A 250 10.96 0.23 7.54
CA GLU A 250 9.59 -0.25 7.29
C GLU A 250 9.32 -0.49 5.80
N VAL A 251 9.63 0.50 4.95
CA VAL A 251 9.42 0.40 3.49
C VAL A 251 10.28 -0.70 2.87
N LEU A 252 11.58 -0.74 3.19
CA LEU A 252 12.50 -1.74 2.64
C LEU A 252 12.15 -3.16 3.06
N ARG A 253 11.77 -3.36 4.33
CA ARG A 253 11.29 -4.67 4.82
C ARG A 253 10.09 -5.14 4.04
N ARG A 254 9.14 -4.25 3.78
CA ARG A 254 7.93 -4.55 3.02
C ARG A 254 8.21 -4.88 1.56
N MET A 255 9.18 -4.21 0.94
CA MET A 255 9.65 -4.56 -0.41
C MET A 255 10.30 -5.95 -0.46
N MET A 256 10.90 -6.40 0.64
CA MET A 256 11.49 -7.74 0.80
C MET A 256 10.51 -8.78 1.36
N ASP A 257 9.19 -8.51 1.32
CA ASP A 257 8.15 -9.42 1.81
C ASP A 257 8.21 -9.79 3.29
N ALA A 258 8.86 -8.95 4.10
CA ALA A 258 8.85 -9.14 5.54
C ALA A 258 7.42 -8.95 6.11
N VAL A 259 7.04 -9.85 6.99
CA VAL A 259 5.77 -9.83 7.73
C VAL A 259 6.04 -9.81 9.23
N ASP A 260 5.06 -9.35 10.01
CA ASP A 260 5.11 -9.47 11.47
C ASP A 260 5.05 -10.98 11.84
N PRO A 261 6.04 -11.52 12.56
CA PRO A 261 6.05 -12.93 12.98
C PRO A 261 4.76 -13.35 13.68
N ARG A 262 4.10 -12.43 14.41
CA ARG A 262 2.83 -12.72 15.09
C ARG A 262 1.71 -13.11 14.13
N LEU A 263 1.74 -12.62 12.89
CA LEU A 263 0.78 -13.01 11.85
C LEU A 263 1.05 -14.42 11.33
N VAL A 264 2.34 -14.80 11.23
CA VAL A 264 2.74 -16.17 10.87
C VAL A 264 2.29 -17.12 11.97
N ASP A 265 2.60 -16.82 13.24
CA ASP A 265 2.20 -17.64 14.37
C ASP A 265 0.67 -17.77 14.48
N LEU A 266 -0.07 -16.70 14.18
CA LEU A 266 -1.54 -16.70 14.18
C LEU A 266 -2.08 -17.60 13.06
N ALA A 267 -1.53 -17.49 11.85
CA ALA A 267 -1.93 -18.32 10.71
C ALA A 267 -1.66 -19.81 10.99
N GLU A 268 -0.47 -20.14 11.51
CA GLU A 268 -0.10 -21.51 11.88
C GLU A 268 -1.05 -22.08 12.95
N ARG A 269 -1.27 -21.34 14.05
CA ARG A 269 -2.24 -21.75 15.08
C ARG A 269 -3.64 -21.95 14.51
N THR A 270 -4.09 -21.06 13.63
CA THR A 270 -5.42 -21.17 13.00
C THR A 270 -5.54 -22.47 12.21
N LEU A 271 -4.52 -22.80 11.40
CA LEU A 271 -4.52 -24.00 10.58
C LEU A 271 -4.55 -25.28 11.42
N THR A 272 -3.86 -25.32 12.56
CA THR A 272 -3.89 -26.50 13.46
C THR A 272 -5.26 -26.79 14.06
N THR A 273 -6.18 -25.82 14.04
CA THR A 273 -7.56 -26.01 14.55
C THR A 273 -8.54 -26.48 13.47
N VAL A 274 -8.13 -26.53 12.21
CA VAL A 274 -8.99 -26.91 11.09
C VAL A 274 -9.14 -28.44 11.04
N PRO A 275 -10.37 -28.99 11.09
CA PRO A 275 -10.58 -30.43 11.00
C PRO A 275 -10.00 -31.01 9.70
N GLY A 276 -9.26 -32.11 9.83
CA GLY A 276 -8.61 -32.79 8.71
C GLY A 276 -7.19 -32.33 8.41
N VAL A 277 -6.73 -31.21 8.99
CA VAL A 277 -5.31 -30.82 8.98
C VAL A 277 -4.57 -31.64 10.05
N ARG A 278 -3.64 -32.51 9.60
CA ARG A 278 -2.77 -33.33 10.47
C ARG A 278 -1.46 -32.64 10.82
N GLY A 279 -1.04 -31.68 10.01
CA GLY A 279 0.17 -30.90 10.21
C GLY A 279 0.20 -29.66 9.32
N VAL A 280 1.02 -28.69 9.69
CA VAL A 280 1.29 -27.51 8.88
C VAL A 280 2.72 -27.64 8.36
N GLY A 281 2.87 -27.62 7.04
CA GLY A 281 4.15 -27.63 6.37
C GLY A 281 4.70 -26.21 6.22
N GLU A 282 5.29 -25.92 5.07
CA GLU A 282 5.80 -24.58 4.78
C GLU A 282 4.65 -23.55 4.70
N LEU A 283 4.76 -22.48 5.50
CA LEU A 283 3.85 -21.35 5.51
C LEU A 283 4.62 -20.06 5.16
N ARG A 284 4.21 -19.39 4.09
CA ARG A 284 4.77 -18.11 3.64
C ARG A 284 3.67 -17.07 3.55
N LEU A 285 3.94 -15.89 4.09
CA LEU A 285 3.07 -14.71 3.99
C LEU A 285 3.82 -13.59 3.29
N ARG A 286 3.14 -12.81 2.45
CA ARG A 286 3.72 -11.63 1.80
C ARG A 286 2.73 -10.50 1.63
N TRP A 287 3.24 -9.28 1.62
CA TRP A 287 2.46 -8.07 1.34
C TRP A 287 2.40 -7.78 -0.16
N ILE A 288 1.22 -7.36 -0.63
CA ILE A 288 1.02 -6.84 -1.99
C ILE A 288 0.25 -5.54 -1.87
N GLY A 289 0.99 -4.41 -1.88
CA GLY A 289 0.46 -3.15 -1.37
C GLY A 289 0.09 -3.34 0.10
N HIS A 290 -1.10 -2.94 0.52
CA HIS A 290 -1.59 -3.08 1.90
C HIS A 290 -2.39 -4.36 2.20
N ARG A 291 -2.32 -5.36 1.30
CA ARG A 291 -3.00 -6.65 1.44
C ARG A 291 -2.01 -7.76 1.71
N LEU A 292 -2.42 -8.75 2.49
CA LEU A 292 -1.63 -9.95 2.74
C LEU A 292 -2.10 -11.08 1.81
N ARG A 293 -1.15 -11.90 1.35
CA ARG A 293 -1.40 -13.19 0.72
C ARG A 293 -0.60 -14.28 1.41
N ALA A 294 -1.17 -15.47 1.47
CA ALA A 294 -0.56 -16.65 2.06
C ALA A 294 -0.35 -17.74 1.01
N GLU A 295 0.74 -18.48 1.16
CA GLU A 295 1.01 -19.73 0.46
C GLU A 295 1.36 -20.73 1.56
N VAL A 296 0.63 -21.84 1.62
CA VAL A 296 0.78 -22.81 2.71
C VAL A 296 0.65 -24.24 2.22
N ALA A 297 1.49 -25.12 2.74
CA ALA A 297 1.32 -26.55 2.67
C ALA A 297 0.64 -27.07 3.96
N VAL A 298 -0.40 -27.86 3.82
CA VAL A 298 -1.06 -28.55 4.93
C VAL A 298 -0.98 -30.05 4.71
N VAL A 299 -0.70 -30.79 5.78
CA VAL A 299 -0.66 -32.25 5.75
C VAL A 299 -2.07 -32.77 6.01
N VAL A 300 -2.55 -33.66 5.14
CA VAL A 300 -3.87 -34.30 5.22
C VAL A 300 -3.72 -35.81 5.20
N ASP A 301 -4.82 -36.53 5.35
CA ASP A 301 -4.80 -38.00 5.23
C ASP A 301 -4.30 -38.45 3.86
N GLY A 302 -3.30 -39.35 3.83
CA GLY A 302 -2.74 -39.89 2.59
C GLY A 302 -3.73 -40.73 1.79
N GLU A 303 -4.72 -41.31 2.45
CA GLU A 303 -5.79 -42.09 1.80
C GLU A 303 -7.03 -41.24 1.45
N ALA A 304 -7.02 -39.94 1.75
CA ALA A 304 -8.12 -39.05 1.39
C ALA A 304 -8.28 -38.99 -0.13
N THR A 305 -9.52 -39.02 -0.58
CA THR A 305 -9.82 -38.72 -1.98
C THR A 305 -9.44 -37.26 -2.28
N VAL A 306 -9.14 -36.96 -3.55
CA VAL A 306 -8.86 -35.58 -4.00
C VAL A 306 -9.95 -34.59 -3.59
N ARG A 307 -11.22 -35.06 -3.53
CA ARG A 307 -12.36 -34.23 -3.11
C ARG A 307 -12.33 -33.91 -1.61
N GLU A 308 -11.95 -34.87 -0.78
CA GLU A 308 -11.82 -34.68 0.67
C GLU A 308 -10.63 -33.79 0.99
N ALA A 309 -9.47 -34.03 0.37
CA ALA A 309 -8.30 -33.17 0.52
C ALA A 309 -8.59 -31.73 0.07
N HIS A 310 -9.29 -31.54 -1.06
CA HIS A 310 -9.70 -30.22 -1.51
C HIS A 310 -10.66 -29.54 -0.52
N ARG A 311 -11.57 -30.29 0.11
CA ARG A 311 -12.45 -29.73 1.15
C ARG A 311 -11.65 -29.22 2.35
N VAL A 312 -10.68 -30.00 2.84
CA VAL A 312 -9.80 -29.56 3.93
C VAL A 312 -9.02 -28.31 3.53
N ALA A 313 -8.51 -28.25 2.30
CA ALA A 313 -7.80 -27.08 1.79
C ALA A 313 -8.69 -25.82 1.71
N VAL A 314 -9.96 -25.96 1.31
CA VAL A 314 -10.94 -24.86 1.29
C VAL A 314 -11.30 -24.41 2.71
N ASP A 315 -11.51 -25.35 3.63
CA ASP A 315 -11.80 -25.04 5.03
C ASP A 315 -10.61 -24.32 5.69
N ALA A 316 -9.37 -24.71 5.34
CA ALA A 316 -8.14 -24.03 5.75
C ALA A 316 -8.00 -22.62 5.15
N GLU A 317 -8.24 -22.44 3.84
CA GLU A 317 -8.28 -21.10 3.22
C GLU A 317 -9.30 -20.20 3.93
N HIS A 318 -10.50 -20.72 4.18
CA HIS A 318 -11.58 -20.00 4.83
C HIS A 318 -11.23 -19.57 6.26
N ALA A 319 -10.67 -20.49 7.07
CA ALA A 319 -10.23 -20.19 8.42
C ALA A 319 -9.14 -19.11 8.45
N LEU A 320 -8.15 -19.19 7.55
CA LEU A 320 -7.10 -18.18 7.40
C LEU A 320 -7.67 -16.81 7.03
N LEU A 321 -8.60 -16.74 6.07
CA LEU A 321 -9.21 -15.49 5.65
C LEU A 321 -10.02 -14.81 6.76
N HIS A 322 -10.58 -15.59 7.70
CA HIS A 322 -11.29 -15.06 8.86
C HIS A 322 -10.37 -14.64 10.00
N ALA A 323 -9.33 -15.42 10.30
CA ALA A 323 -8.48 -15.19 11.45
C ALA A 323 -7.37 -14.15 11.19
N VAL A 324 -6.78 -14.16 10.00
CA VAL A 324 -5.59 -13.35 9.69
C VAL A 324 -6.01 -11.99 9.11
N PRO A 325 -5.73 -10.88 9.82
CA PRO A 325 -6.14 -9.56 9.35
C PRO A 325 -5.54 -9.22 7.98
N ARG A 326 -6.37 -8.67 7.09
CA ARG A 326 -5.97 -8.21 5.73
C ARG A 326 -5.51 -9.32 4.79
N LEU A 327 -5.67 -10.59 5.18
CA LEU A 327 -5.47 -11.70 4.25
C LEU A 327 -6.59 -11.69 3.22
N THR A 328 -6.21 -11.65 1.94
CA THR A 328 -7.17 -11.55 0.83
C THR A 328 -7.22 -12.79 -0.04
N ALA A 329 -6.19 -13.63 0.03
CA ALA A 329 -6.13 -14.92 -0.61
C ALA A 329 -5.11 -15.79 0.11
N ALA A 330 -5.39 -17.09 0.20
CA ALA A 330 -4.42 -18.11 0.57
C ALA A 330 -4.42 -19.18 -0.51
N LEU A 331 -3.24 -19.59 -0.97
CA LEU A 331 -3.08 -20.80 -1.77
C LEU A 331 -2.70 -21.94 -0.82
N VAL A 332 -3.55 -22.96 -0.75
CA VAL A 332 -3.35 -24.12 0.14
C VAL A 332 -2.98 -25.34 -0.71
N HIS A 333 -1.75 -25.82 -0.54
CA HIS A 333 -1.29 -27.10 -1.07
C HIS A 333 -1.57 -28.19 -0.04
N ALA A 334 -2.17 -29.30 -0.47
CA ALA A 334 -2.47 -30.43 0.41
C ALA A 334 -1.45 -31.54 0.16
N ASP A 335 -0.61 -31.79 1.16
CA ASP A 335 0.37 -32.88 1.16
C ASP A 335 -0.20 -34.10 1.87
N PRO A 336 0.03 -35.32 1.35
CA PRO A 336 -0.35 -36.53 2.06
C PRO A 336 0.54 -36.72 3.29
N GLU A 337 -0.03 -37.30 4.35
CA GLU A 337 0.74 -37.68 5.54
C GLU A 337 1.88 -38.64 5.18
N PRO A 338 3.12 -38.37 5.64
CA PRO A 338 4.24 -39.26 5.39
C PRO A 338 3.98 -40.65 5.99
N VAL A 339 4.06 -41.68 5.16
CA VAL A 339 3.98 -43.08 5.61
C VAL A 339 5.39 -43.56 5.98
N PRO A 340 5.60 -44.14 7.19
CA PRO A 340 6.90 -44.70 7.56
C PRO A 340 7.38 -45.75 6.55
N GLY A 341 8.56 -45.52 5.95
CA GLY A 341 9.12 -46.38 4.91
C GLY A 341 8.53 -46.17 3.50
N GLY A 342 7.54 -45.28 3.35
CA GLY A 342 7.05 -44.81 2.06
C GLY A 342 8.04 -43.85 1.40
N ALA A 343 8.03 -43.82 0.06
CA ALA A 343 8.80 -42.83 -0.69
C ALA A 343 8.14 -41.45 -0.56
N ASP A 344 8.94 -40.42 -0.26
CA ASP A 344 8.47 -39.04 -0.26
C ASP A 344 8.05 -38.63 -1.69
N PRO A 345 6.79 -38.22 -1.92
CA PRO A 345 6.31 -37.78 -3.23
C PRO A 345 7.10 -36.61 -3.81
N HIS A 346 7.77 -35.83 -2.97
CA HIS A 346 8.59 -34.67 -3.37
C HIS A 346 10.02 -35.03 -3.76
N LEU A 347 10.45 -36.29 -3.54
CA LEU A 347 11.81 -36.72 -3.83
C LEU A 347 12.25 -36.49 -5.30
N PRO A 348 11.39 -36.68 -6.33
CA PRO A 348 11.71 -36.31 -7.70
C PRO A 348 12.01 -34.81 -7.88
N LEU A 349 11.50 -33.93 -7.02
CA LEU A 349 11.71 -32.48 -7.07
C LEU A 349 12.94 -32.01 -6.27
N ALA A 350 13.54 -32.88 -5.45
CA ALA A 350 14.64 -32.52 -4.54
C ALA A 350 15.87 -31.93 -5.27
N HIS A 351 16.11 -32.34 -6.52
CA HIS A 351 17.21 -31.82 -7.33
C HIS A 351 16.99 -30.37 -7.83
N HIS A 352 15.77 -29.83 -7.70
CA HIS A 352 15.45 -28.43 -8.01
C HIS A 352 15.49 -27.51 -6.79
N THR A 353 15.48 -28.05 -5.57
CA THR A 353 15.46 -27.28 -4.32
C THR A 353 16.84 -27.14 -3.67
N ALA A 354 17.81 -27.97 -4.07
CA ALA A 354 19.22 -27.80 -3.74
C ALA A 354 19.88 -26.76 -4.68
N GLY A 355 19.71 -25.47 -4.38
CA GLY A 355 20.29 -24.36 -5.14
C GLY A 355 20.56 -23.14 -4.28
#